data_AF-A0A8T4GB89-F1
#
_entry.id   AF-A0A8T4GB89-F1
#
_cell.length_a   1.000
_cell.length_b   1.000
_cell.length_c   1.000
_cell.angle_alpha   90.00
_cell.angle_beta   90.00
_cell.angle_gamma   90.00
#
_symmetry.space_group_name_H-M   'P 1'
#
loop_
_entity.id
_entity.type
_entity.pdbx_description
1 polymer ?
#
loop_
_entity_poly.entity_id
_entity_poly.type
_entity_poly.pdbx_seq_one_letter_code
_entity_poly.pdbx_strand_id
1 'polypeptide(L)'
;MKLNLKEIAMQVEKELKELAKLTEAYHNGELDEDPLEEFFDRILDISRVQQLLIDGWETISYEVCLAWGGPGIWLETGSYTIRVAWWGDYVEWHVYDPDAREAIDMIHDYLHEIYG
;
A
#
# COMPACT_ATOMS: atom_id res chain seq x y z
N MET A 1 -0.47 -26.42 10.00
CA MET A 1 -0.74 -25.69 8.74
C MET A 1 0.39 -24.68 8.57
N LYS A 2 1.19 -24.76 7.50
CA LYS A 2 2.24 -23.76 7.25
C LYS A 2 1.58 -22.58 6.54
N LEU A 3 1.67 -21.39 7.12
CA LEU A 3 1.13 -20.18 6.51
C LEU A 3 1.92 -19.86 5.23
N ASN A 4 1.25 -19.62 4.11
CA ASN A 4 1.92 -19.28 2.87
C ASN A 4 1.97 -17.76 2.70
N LEU A 5 3.09 -17.16 3.11
CA LEU A 5 3.26 -15.70 3.08
C LEU A 5 3.20 -15.12 1.66
N LYS A 6 3.60 -15.89 0.65
CA LYS A 6 3.52 -15.47 -0.76
C LYS A 6 2.08 -15.35 -1.23
N GLU A 7 1.23 -16.33 -0.89
CA GLU A 7 -0.19 -16.27 -1.24
C GLU A 7 -0.88 -15.06 -0.60
N ILE A 8 -0.48 -14.70 0.62
CA ILE A 8 -0.97 -13.48 1.28
C ILE A 8 -0.53 -12.23 0.52
N ALA A 9 0.75 -12.12 0.15
CA ALA A 9 1.24 -10.99 -0.62
C ALA A 9 0.54 -10.86 -2.00
N MET A 10 0.31 -11.99 -2.68
CA MET A 10 -0.44 -12.03 -3.94
C MET A 10 -1.91 -11.62 -3.76
N GLN A 11 -2.53 -11.96 -2.63
CA GLN A 11 -3.89 -11.54 -2.32
C GLN A 11 -3.96 -10.03 -2.10
N VAL A 12 -2.98 -9.45 -1.40
CA VAL A 12 -2.86 -7.98 -1.25
C VAL A 12 -2.66 -7.33 -2.61
N GLU A 13 -1.79 -7.86 -3.47
CA GLU A 13 -1.63 -7.33 -4.84
C GLU A 13 -2.96 -7.34 -5.61
N LYS A 14 -3.74 -8.42 -5.49
CA LYS A 14 -5.07 -8.51 -6.13
C LYS A 14 -6.03 -7.44 -5.58
N GLU A 15 -6.01 -7.18 -4.28
CA GLU A 15 -6.82 -6.13 -3.66
C GLU A 15 -6.40 -4.73 -4.13
N LEU A 16 -5.11 -4.49 -4.36
CA LEU A 16 -4.62 -3.24 -4.95
C LEU A 16 -5.13 -3.05 -6.39
N LYS A 17 -5.15 -4.11 -7.21
CA LYS A 17 -5.74 -4.02 -8.58
C LYS A 17 -7.22 -3.67 -8.53
N GLU A 18 -7.94 -4.22 -7.57
CA GLU A 18 -9.35 -3.93 -7.41
C GLU A 18 -9.56 -2.48 -6.94
N LEU A 19 -8.73 -2.02 -6.00
CA LEU A 19 -8.73 -0.62 -5.55
C LEU A 19 -8.54 0.33 -6.74
N ALA A 20 -7.54 0.12 -7.61
CA ALA A 20 -7.33 0.96 -8.80
C ALA A 20 -8.59 1.07 -9.67
N LYS A 21 -9.25 -0.06 -9.95
CA LYS A 21 -10.47 -0.11 -10.76
C LYS A 21 -11.64 0.59 -10.10
N LEU A 22 -11.82 0.38 -8.81
CA LEU A 22 -12.89 1.04 -8.06
C LEU A 22 -12.67 2.55 -8.03
N THR A 23 -11.43 3.00 -7.81
CA THR A 23 -11.10 4.43 -7.82
C THR A 23 -11.33 5.04 -9.21
N GLU A 24 -11.00 4.33 -10.29
CA GLU A 24 -11.34 4.76 -11.65
C GLU A 24 -12.87 4.88 -11.85
N ALA A 25 -13.63 3.88 -11.40
CA ALA A 25 -15.09 3.89 -11.46
C ALA A 25 -15.71 5.06 -10.67
N TYR A 26 -15.16 5.37 -9.49
CA TYR A 26 -15.53 6.54 -8.70
C TYR A 26 -15.28 7.85 -9.46
N HIS A 27 -14.10 8.03 -10.05
CA HIS A 27 -13.79 9.22 -10.86
C HIS A 27 -14.67 9.34 -12.11
N ASN A 28 -15.17 8.23 -12.64
CA ASN A 28 -16.13 8.21 -13.74
C ASN A 28 -17.58 8.47 -13.30
N GLY A 29 -17.84 8.61 -12.00
CA GLY A 29 -19.18 8.84 -11.43
C GLY A 29 -20.04 7.59 -11.36
N GLU A 30 -19.43 6.40 -11.39
CA GLU A 30 -20.13 5.11 -11.27
C GLU A 30 -20.29 4.66 -9.81
N LEU A 31 -19.53 5.25 -8.89
CA LEU A 31 -19.62 5.05 -7.44
C LEU A 31 -19.86 6.39 -6.74
N ASP A 32 -20.61 6.34 -5.64
CA ASP A 32 -20.91 7.51 -4.82
C ASP A 32 -19.87 7.73 -3.69
N GLU A 33 -19.17 6.67 -3.28
CA GLU A 33 -18.20 6.66 -2.18
C GLU A 33 -16.78 6.48 -2.73
N ASP A 34 -15.81 7.19 -2.14
CA ASP A 34 -14.40 7.15 -2.55
C ASP A 34 -13.72 5.86 -2.00
N PRO A 35 -13.34 4.91 -2.87
CA PRO A 35 -12.73 3.66 -2.44
C PRO A 35 -11.36 3.87 -1.76
N LEU A 36 -10.69 4.98 -2.07
CA LEU A 36 -9.41 5.32 -1.47
C LEU A 36 -9.58 5.78 -0.02
N GLU A 37 -10.64 6.55 0.28
CA GLU A 37 -10.99 6.89 1.67
C GLU A 37 -11.34 5.64 2.48
N GLU A 38 -12.17 4.75 1.94
CA GLU A 38 -12.49 3.47 2.60
C GLU A 38 -11.26 2.59 2.85
N PHE A 39 -10.31 2.61 1.92
CA PHE A 39 -9.04 1.92 2.10
C PHE A 39 -8.28 2.48 3.30
N PHE A 40 -8.17 3.80 3.42
CA PHE A 40 -7.46 4.46 4.52
C PHE A 40 -8.14 4.27 5.87
N ASP A 41 -9.47 4.19 5.93
CA ASP A 41 -10.22 3.87 7.15
C ASP A 41 -9.87 2.50 7.73
N ARG A 42 -9.31 1.60 6.92
CA ARG A 42 -8.92 0.24 7.31
C ARG A 42 -7.43 0.11 7.64
N ILE A 43 -6.64 1.17 7.46
CA ILE A 43 -5.21 1.17 7.73
C ILE A 43 -4.93 1.27 9.22
N LEU A 44 -3.94 0.52 9.69
CA LEU A 44 -3.56 0.48 11.10
C LEU A 44 -2.52 1.54 11.47
N ASP A 45 -1.58 1.81 10.56
CA ASP A 45 -0.50 2.77 10.78
C ASP A 45 0.07 3.26 9.45
N ILE A 46 0.63 4.48 9.46
CA ILE A 46 1.29 5.11 8.32
C ILE A 46 2.62 5.68 8.80
N SER A 47 3.70 5.20 8.22
CA SER A 47 5.06 5.68 8.48
C SER A 47 5.62 6.39 7.26
N ARG A 48 6.02 7.65 7.44
CA ARG A 48 6.67 8.44 6.39
C ARG A 48 8.18 8.14 6.34
N VAL A 49 8.68 7.79 5.16
CA VAL A 49 10.11 7.52 4.93
C VAL A 49 10.75 8.76 4.32
N GLN A 50 11.73 9.32 5.03
CA GLN A 50 12.39 10.57 4.63
C GLN A 50 13.90 10.42 4.56
N GLN A 51 14.50 11.20 3.66
CA GLN A 51 15.95 11.35 3.57
C GLN A 51 16.36 12.81 3.78
N LEU A 52 17.45 13.00 4.52
CA LEU A 52 18.03 14.33 4.71
C LEU A 52 18.91 14.67 3.50
N LEU A 53 18.51 15.71 2.77
CA LEU A 53 19.27 16.34 1.70
C LEU A 53 19.81 17.70 2.13
N ILE A 54 20.52 18.38 1.22
CA ILE A 54 21.12 19.70 1.46
C ILE A 54 20.06 20.73 1.87
N ASP A 55 18.88 20.67 1.25
CA ASP A 55 17.81 21.66 1.44
C ASP A 55 16.78 21.24 2.51
N GLY A 56 16.98 20.10 3.17
CA GLY A 56 16.10 19.63 4.25
C GLY A 56 15.72 18.16 4.15
N TRP A 57 14.71 17.77 4.92
CA TRP A 57 14.12 16.44 4.85
C TRP A 57 13.19 16.35 3.65
N GLU A 58 13.45 15.41 2.76
CA GLU A 58 12.58 15.08 1.63
C GLU A 58 11.88 13.76 1.90
N THR A 59 10.56 13.72 1.66
CA THR A 59 9.77 12.50 1.73
C THR A 59 9.96 11.69 0.47
N ILE A 60 10.44 10.46 0.61
CA ILE A 60 10.73 9.59 -0.53
C ILE A 60 9.58 8.59 -0.74
N SER A 61 8.96 8.15 0.36
CA SER A 61 7.92 7.14 0.30
C SER A 61 7.14 7.03 1.61
N TYR A 62 6.11 6.18 1.58
CA TYR A 62 5.30 5.82 2.73
C TYR A 62 5.32 4.30 2.93
N GLU A 63 5.30 3.88 4.19
CA GLU A 63 5.04 2.51 4.61
C GLU A 63 3.66 2.49 5.28
N VAL A 64 2.76 1.68 4.73
CA VAL A 64 1.36 1.55 5.19
C VAL A 64 1.19 0.18 5.83
N CYS A 65 0.79 0.13 7.11
CA CYS A 65 0.52 -1.11 7.82
C CYS A 65 -0.94 -1.55 7.60
N LEU A 66 -1.12 -2.64 6.83
CA LEU A 66 -2.43 -3.17 6.47
C LEU A 66 -2.98 -4.13 7.53
N ALA A 67 -2.10 -4.86 8.22
CA ALA A 67 -2.49 -5.85 9.22
C ALA A 67 -1.39 -6.08 10.25
N TRP A 68 -1.81 -6.35 11.50
CA TRP A 68 -0.95 -6.70 12.62
C TRP A 68 -1.60 -7.77 13.51
N GLY A 69 -0.81 -8.55 14.27
CA GLY A 69 -1.32 -9.57 15.21
C GLY A 69 -1.62 -10.95 14.62
N GLY A 70 -1.56 -11.06 13.30
CA GLY A 70 -1.35 -12.30 12.54
C GLY A 70 -0.05 -12.17 11.74
N PRO A 71 0.04 -12.63 10.48
CA PRO A 71 1.09 -12.12 9.63
C PRO A 71 0.99 -10.59 9.60
N GLY A 72 2.09 -9.91 9.93
CA GLY A 72 2.17 -8.47 9.71
C GLY A 72 2.26 -8.21 8.22
N ILE A 73 1.56 -7.19 7.73
CA ILE A 73 1.51 -6.82 6.31
C ILE A 73 1.79 -5.33 6.18
N TRP A 74 2.78 -4.99 5.36
CA TRP A 74 3.16 -3.61 5.06
C TRP A 74 3.27 -3.40 3.56
N LEU A 75 2.77 -2.28 3.09
CA LEU A 75 2.95 -1.81 1.72
C LEU A 75 3.92 -0.62 1.75
N GLU A 76 5.00 -0.70 0.99
CA GLU A 76 5.95 0.39 0.82
C GLU A 76 5.80 0.97 -0.59
N THR A 77 5.48 2.27 -0.67
CA THR A 77 5.03 2.90 -1.91
C THR A 77 6.17 3.20 -2.90
N GLY A 78 7.37 3.53 -2.43
CA GLY A 78 8.46 3.99 -3.30
C GLY A 78 9.14 2.87 -4.09
N SER A 79 9.16 1.66 -3.53
CA SER A 79 9.73 0.45 -4.14
C SER A 79 8.67 -0.53 -4.65
N TYR A 80 7.38 -0.21 -4.49
CA TYR A 80 6.25 -1.07 -4.86
C TYR A 80 6.34 -2.45 -4.20
N THR A 81 6.61 -2.49 -2.89
CA THR A 81 6.91 -3.74 -2.17
C THR A 81 5.87 -4.03 -1.10
N ILE A 82 5.28 -5.23 -1.17
CA ILE A 82 4.46 -5.80 -0.10
C ILE A 82 5.37 -6.68 0.76
N ARG A 83 5.45 -6.38 2.06
CA ARG A 83 6.15 -7.21 3.05
C ARG A 83 5.14 -7.95 3.89
N VAL A 84 5.32 -9.26 4.02
CA VAL A 84 4.50 -10.11 4.89
C VAL A 84 5.42 -10.88 5.83
N ALA A 85 5.22 -10.78 7.14
CA ALA A 85 6.07 -11.41 8.14
C ALA A 85 5.27 -12.18 9.21
N TRP A 86 5.73 -13.38 9.58
CA TRP A 86 5.12 -14.19 10.63
C TRP A 86 6.16 -15.08 11.32
N TRP A 87 6.31 -14.97 12.65
CA TRP A 87 7.18 -15.83 13.48
C TRP A 87 8.60 -16.07 12.92
N GLY A 88 9.29 -14.99 12.54
CA GLY A 88 10.68 -15.05 12.06
C GLY A 88 10.83 -15.41 10.58
N ASP A 89 9.76 -15.85 9.92
CA ASP A 89 9.68 -15.93 8.45
C ASP A 89 9.16 -14.60 7.90
N TYR A 90 9.65 -14.20 6.72
CA TYR A 90 9.12 -13.08 5.97
C TYR A 90 9.22 -13.30 4.46
N VAL A 91 8.42 -12.57 3.71
CA VAL A 91 8.55 -12.44 2.25
C VAL A 91 8.45 -10.98 1.87
N GLU A 92 9.28 -10.60 0.90
CA GLU A 92 9.14 -9.35 0.17
C GLU A 92 8.62 -9.68 -1.23
N TRP A 93 7.55 -9.02 -1.61
CA TRP A 93 6.87 -9.22 -2.88
C TRP A 93 6.87 -7.90 -3.63
N HIS A 94 7.69 -7.81 -4.67
CA HIS A 94 7.69 -6.67 -5.57
C HIS A 94 6.50 -6.77 -6.52
N VAL A 95 5.68 -5.74 -6.52
CA VAL A 95 4.55 -5.60 -7.43
C VAL A 95 5.07 -5.15 -8.78
N TYR A 96 4.77 -5.93 -9.82
CA TYR A 96 5.12 -5.60 -11.22
C TYR A 96 3.90 -5.34 -12.09
N ASP A 97 2.72 -5.71 -11.61
CA ASP A 97 1.48 -5.53 -12.33
C ASP A 97 1.10 -4.03 -12.39
N PRO A 98 0.81 -3.49 -13.59
CA PRO A 98 0.53 -2.06 -13.76
C PRO A 98 -0.67 -1.57 -12.96
N ASP A 99 -1.78 -2.32 -12.97
CA ASP A 99 -3.02 -1.92 -12.27
C ASP A 99 -2.78 -1.86 -10.75
N ALA A 100 -2.02 -2.82 -10.21
CA ALA A 100 -1.66 -2.80 -8.80
C ALA A 100 -0.72 -1.65 -8.45
N ARG A 101 0.21 -1.28 -9.35
CA ARG A 101 1.10 -0.13 -9.16
C ARG A 101 0.36 1.18 -9.21
N GLU A 102 -0.63 1.30 -10.08
CA GLU A 102 -1.48 2.48 -10.17
C GLU A 102 -2.17 2.76 -8.83
N ALA A 103 -2.71 1.75 -8.15
CA ALA A 103 -3.23 1.92 -6.80
C ALA A 103 -2.16 2.36 -5.79
N ILE A 104 -0.93 1.84 -5.90
CA ILE A 104 0.19 2.23 -5.03
C ILE A 104 0.57 3.70 -5.27
N ASP A 105 0.58 4.15 -6.52
CA ASP A 105 0.84 5.54 -6.89
C ASP A 105 -0.27 6.46 -6.36
N MET A 106 -1.55 6.07 -6.50
CA MET A 106 -2.69 6.80 -5.91
C MET A 106 -2.57 6.94 -4.39
N ILE A 107 -2.19 5.85 -3.69
CA ILE A 107 -1.94 5.87 -2.24
C ILE A 107 -0.78 6.82 -1.90
N HIS A 108 0.31 6.76 -2.68
CA HIS A 108 1.47 7.63 -2.47
C HIS A 108 1.09 9.10 -2.62
N ASP A 109 0.41 9.44 -3.71
CA ASP A 109 0.02 10.80 -4.06
C ASP A 109 -0.96 11.37 -3.03
N TYR A 110 -1.94 10.58 -2.59
CA TYR A 110 -2.87 10.97 -1.53
C TYR A 110 -2.14 11.29 -0.22
N LEU A 111 -1.22 10.42 0.21
CA LEU A 111 -0.44 10.65 1.42
C LEU A 111 0.52 11.84 1.26
N HIS A 112 1.07 12.05 0.07
CA HIS A 112 1.92 13.20 -0.24
C HIS A 112 1.14 14.52 -0.24
N GLU A 113 -0.11 14.54 -0.69
CA GLU A 113 -0.94 15.73 -0.59
C GLU A 113 -1.20 16.14 0.87
N ILE A 114 -1.35 15.17 1.76
CA ILE A 114 -1.68 15.41 3.18
C ILE A 114 -0.43 15.68 4.03
N TYR A 115 0.64 14.92 3.81
CA TYR A 115 1.83 14.88 4.67
C TYR A 115 3.12 15.33 3.99
N GLY A 116 3.09 15.66 2.70
CA GLY A 116 4.23 16.14 1.90
C GLY A 116 4.73 17.51 2.33
#